data_AF-A0A7X9J854-F1
#
_entry.id   AF-A0A7X9J854-F1
#
_cell.length_a   1.000
_cell.length_b   1.000
_cell.length_c   1.000
_cell.angle_alpha   90.00
_cell.angle_beta   90.00
_cell.angle_gamma   90.00
#
_symmetry.space_group_name_H-M   'P 1'
#
loop_
_entity.id
_entity.type
_entity.pdbx_description
1 polymer ?
#
loop_
_entity_poly.entity_id
_entity_poly.type
_entity_poly.pdbx_seq_one_letter_code
_entity_poly.pdbx_strand_id
1 'polypeptide(L)'
;FKQLNARLEEVLADCSDDQLRGLALSLQTFLQQRPQLAPHDPTLVERIQAAYRRFESRWLTRQNLRRIVILGLLLWAGWALISQTVMFLSTHDAQQFQLLVEQFTQNRLIRDASGMNWFEVQILLEGIMGLIALASGICFFTHHEETATWLGIFDLLVTLTAVNLLTFYFDQFSTIAFAIYQFLLLVLLLQYRRRYVTPKKVKRH
;
A
#
# COMPACT_ATOMS: atom_id res chain seq x y z
N PHE A 1 16.05 25.60 -23.77
CA PHE A 1 15.85 25.90 -25.20
C PHE A 1 16.60 27.16 -25.64
N LYS A 2 16.36 28.34 -25.05
CA LYS A 2 17.14 29.56 -25.38
C LYS A 2 18.66 29.38 -25.25
N GLN A 3 19.13 28.72 -24.19
CA GLN A 3 20.55 28.39 -24.00
C GLN A 3 21.12 27.41 -25.03
N LEU A 4 20.31 26.56 -25.65
CA LEU A 4 20.77 25.59 -26.64
C LEU A 4 20.93 26.25 -28.01
N ASN A 5 19.99 27.13 -28.40
CA ASN A 5 20.11 27.92 -29.63
C ASN A 5 21.30 28.91 -29.55
N ALA A 6 21.50 29.56 -28.40
CA ALA A 6 22.64 30.47 -28.23
C ALA A 6 23.99 29.75 -28.40
N ARG A 7 24.12 28.51 -27.91
CA ARG A 7 25.32 27.69 -28.10
C ARG A 7 25.49 27.21 -29.55
N LEU A 8 24.41 26.93 -30.26
CA LEU A 8 24.46 26.58 -31.68
C LEU A 8 24.89 27.76 -32.54
N GLU A 9 24.44 28.98 -32.22
CA GLU A 9 24.88 30.22 -32.89
C GLU A 9 26.36 30.52 -32.62
N GLU A 10 26.82 30.30 -31.39
CA GLU A 10 28.23 30.43 -31.00
C GLU A 10 29.13 29.42 -31.75
N VAL A 11 28.70 28.16 -31.86
CA VAL A 11 29.41 27.13 -32.62
C VAL A 11 29.38 27.39 -34.14
N LEU A 12 28.31 27.95 -34.68
CA LEU A 12 28.22 28.35 -36.10
C LEU A 12 29.15 29.54 -36.44
N ALA A 13 29.39 30.43 -35.48
CA ALA A 13 30.28 31.57 -35.61
C ALA A 13 31.77 31.18 -35.56
N ASP A 14 32.13 30.15 -34.79
CA ASP A 14 33.53 29.77 -34.51
C ASP A 14 34.01 28.51 -35.27
N CYS A 15 33.14 27.83 -36.02
CA CYS A 15 33.50 26.62 -36.78
C CYS A 15 34.01 26.90 -38.20
N SER A 16 35.26 26.52 -38.46
CA SER A 16 35.93 26.52 -39.77
C SER A 16 35.67 25.25 -40.61
N ASP A 17 34.97 24.24 -40.05
CA ASP A 17 34.70 22.95 -40.69
C ASP A 17 33.29 22.91 -41.29
N ASP A 18 33.23 22.75 -42.61
CA ASP A 18 32.01 22.86 -43.43
C ASP A 18 30.98 21.76 -43.08
N GLN A 19 31.45 20.59 -42.64
CA GLN A 19 30.57 19.48 -42.26
C GLN A 19 29.86 19.73 -40.92
N LEU A 20 30.57 20.31 -39.95
CA LEU A 20 30.00 20.66 -38.65
C LEU A 20 29.01 21.82 -38.76
N ARG A 21 29.26 22.77 -39.65
CA ARG A 21 28.31 23.83 -40.01
C ARG A 21 27.01 23.27 -40.60
N GLY A 22 27.12 22.34 -41.55
CA GLY A 22 25.95 21.67 -42.15
C GLY A 22 25.10 20.95 -41.10
N LEU A 23 25.74 20.30 -40.13
CA LEU A 23 25.05 19.54 -39.09
C LEU A 23 24.38 20.46 -38.07
N ALA A 24 25.05 21.53 -37.63
CA ALA A 24 24.49 22.57 -36.77
C ALA A 24 23.29 23.28 -37.43
N LEU A 25 23.38 23.61 -38.72
CA LEU A 25 22.27 24.16 -39.50
C LEU A 25 21.09 23.20 -39.61
N SER A 26 21.35 21.91 -39.84
CA SER A 26 20.29 20.89 -39.92
C SER A 26 19.55 20.71 -38.58
N LEU A 27 20.28 20.75 -37.46
CA LEU A 27 19.71 20.68 -36.11
C LEU A 27 18.93 21.96 -35.76
N GLN A 28 19.47 23.13 -36.10
CA GLN A 28 18.76 24.40 -35.90
C GLN A 28 17.48 24.45 -36.75
N THR A 29 17.54 23.99 -37.99
CA THR A 29 16.39 23.91 -38.90
C THR A 29 15.36 22.90 -38.37
N PHE A 30 15.78 21.73 -37.90
CA PHE A 30 14.89 20.74 -37.28
C PHE A 30 14.23 21.26 -35.99
N LEU A 31 14.95 22.05 -35.20
CA LEU A 31 14.43 22.69 -33.99
C LEU A 31 13.44 23.84 -34.31
N GLN A 32 13.68 24.60 -35.37
CA GLN A 32 12.79 25.66 -35.85
C GLN A 32 11.55 25.12 -36.57
N GLN A 33 11.70 24.03 -37.33
CA GLN A 33 10.65 23.38 -38.10
C GLN A 33 9.87 22.34 -37.30
N ARG A 34 9.96 22.33 -35.96
CA ARG A 34 9.22 21.34 -35.17
C ARG A 34 7.76 21.35 -35.64
N PRO A 35 7.22 20.21 -36.13
CA PRO A 35 5.77 20.08 -36.17
C PRO A 35 5.35 20.30 -34.72
N GLN A 36 4.45 21.26 -34.50
CA GLN A 36 3.85 21.47 -33.19
C GLN A 36 3.57 20.08 -32.64
N LEU A 37 4.21 19.69 -31.52
CA LEU A 37 3.87 18.43 -30.90
C LEU A 37 2.36 18.50 -30.75
N ALA A 38 1.66 17.65 -31.50
CA ALA A 38 0.22 17.62 -31.51
C ALA A 38 -0.21 17.68 -30.04
N PRO A 39 -1.16 18.57 -29.68
CA PRO A 39 -1.59 18.70 -28.30
C PRO A 39 -1.83 17.30 -27.78
N HIS A 40 -0.98 16.85 -26.86
CA HIS A 40 -1.04 15.50 -26.34
C HIS A 40 -2.30 15.49 -25.50
N ASP A 41 -3.41 15.06 -26.09
CA ASP A 41 -4.64 14.88 -25.35
C ASP A 41 -4.32 13.92 -24.22
N PRO A 42 -4.42 14.37 -22.96
CA PRO A 42 -3.96 13.59 -21.84
C PRO A 42 -4.73 12.28 -21.84
N THR A 43 -4.00 11.18 -21.98
CA THR A 43 -4.59 9.85 -21.95
C THR A 43 -5.38 9.68 -20.64
N LEU A 44 -6.41 8.84 -20.64
CA LEU A 44 -7.21 8.58 -19.42
C LEU A 44 -6.32 8.21 -18.22
N VAL A 45 -5.21 7.51 -18.48
CA VAL A 45 -4.19 7.15 -17.51
C VAL A 45 -3.48 8.38 -16.94
N GLU A 46 -3.07 9.34 -17.77
CA GLU A 46 -2.44 10.58 -17.31
C GLU A 46 -3.40 11.46 -16.51
N ARG A 47 -4.69 11.46 -16.84
CA ARG A 47 -5.73 12.13 -16.05
C ARG A 47 -5.91 11.48 -14.68
N ILE A 48 -5.97 10.16 -14.60
CA ILE A 48 -6.04 9.41 -13.33
C ILE A 48 -4.78 9.65 -12.52
N GLN A 49 -3.60 9.65 -13.16
CA GLN A 49 -2.32 9.92 -12.49
C GLN A 49 -2.24 11.36 -11.96
N ALA A 50 -2.73 12.34 -12.72
CA ALA A 50 -2.80 13.74 -12.29
C ALA A 50 -3.82 13.94 -11.15
N ALA A 51 -4.97 13.26 -11.22
CA ALA A 51 -5.98 13.26 -10.15
C ALA A 51 -5.41 12.63 -8.87
N TYR A 52 -4.70 11.51 -8.99
CA TYR A 52 -4.03 10.83 -7.90
C TYR A 52 -2.97 11.73 -7.24
N ARG A 53 -2.11 12.40 -8.02
CA ARG A 53 -1.11 13.35 -7.50
C ARG A 53 -1.74 14.56 -6.82
N ARG A 54 -2.87 15.08 -7.34
CA ARG A 54 -3.60 16.19 -6.72
C ARG A 54 -4.25 15.77 -5.40
N PHE A 55 -4.88 14.59 -5.36
CA PHE A 55 -5.41 14.00 -4.14
C PHE A 55 -4.30 13.79 -3.10
N GLU A 56 -3.14 13.30 -3.53
CA GLU A 56 -1.96 13.13 -2.69
C GLU A 56 -1.38 14.45 -2.15
N SER A 57 -1.42 15.53 -2.92
CA SER A 57 -0.94 16.84 -2.42
C SER A 57 -1.86 17.46 -1.37
N ARG A 58 -3.17 17.19 -1.42
CA ARG A 58 -4.18 17.83 -0.54
C ARG A 58 -4.55 16.98 0.67
N TRP A 59 -4.53 15.65 0.56
CA TRP A 59 -5.01 14.74 1.61
C TRP A 59 -3.86 14.03 2.36
N LEU A 60 -2.72 13.80 1.71
CA LEU A 60 -1.56 13.12 2.29
C LEU A 60 -0.57 14.11 2.96
N THR A 61 -1.06 14.86 3.94
CA THR A 61 -0.19 15.53 4.93
C THR A 61 0.37 14.50 5.91
N ARG A 62 1.64 14.65 6.34
CA ARG A 62 2.34 13.69 7.21
C ARG A 62 1.52 13.30 8.46
N GLN A 63 0.90 14.29 9.10
CA GLN A 63 0.13 14.10 10.33
C GLN A 63 -1.17 13.33 10.10
N ASN A 64 -1.90 13.60 9.00
CA ASN A 64 -3.15 12.92 8.68
C ASN A 64 -2.89 11.45 8.33
N LEU A 65 -1.89 11.20 7.48
CA LEU A 65 -1.50 9.84 7.11
C LEU A 65 -1.09 9.04 8.35
N ARG A 66 -0.28 9.63 9.23
CA ARG A 66 0.13 8.99 10.49
C ARG A 66 -1.08 8.62 11.35
N ARG A 67 -2.03 9.54 11.55
CA ARG A 67 -3.24 9.29 12.33
C ARG A 67 -4.10 8.18 11.72
N ILE A 68 -4.30 8.19 10.41
CA ILE A 68 -5.09 7.16 9.70
C ILE A 68 -4.45 5.79 9.86
N VAL A 69 -3.12 5.68 9.69
CA VAL A 69 -2.41 4.40 9.85
C VAL A 69 -2.49 3.90 11.29
N ILE A 70 -2.28 4.77 12.28
CA ILE A 70 -2.41 4.39 13.69
C ILE A 70 -3.82 3.90 13.99
N LEU A 71 -4.83 4.68 13.63
CA LEU A 71 -6.23 4.31 13.85
C LEU A 71 -6.58 3.01 13.12
N GLY A 72 -6.10 2.82 11.90
CA GLY A 72 -6.33 1.60 11.13
C GLY A 72 -5.68 0.37 11.75
N LEU A 73 -4.43 0.48 12.22
CA LEU A 73 -3.73 -0.61 12.90
C LEU A 73 -4.40 -0.94 14.25
N LEU A 74 -4.85 0.07 15.00
CA LEU A 74 -5.57 -0.16 16.26
C LEU A 74 -6.95 -0.77 16.04
N LEU A 75 -7.68 -0.34 15.01
CA LEU A 75 -8.95 -0.95 14.64
C LEU A 75 -8.76 -2.41 14.23
N TRP A 76 -7.72 -2.71 13.46
CA TRP A 76 -7.36 -4.07 13.09
C TRP A 76 -7.00 -4.91 14.32
N ALA A 77 -6.10 -4.42 15.16
CA ALA A 77 -5.69 -5.09 16.40
C ALA A 77 -6.88 -5.34 17.34
N GLY A 78 -7.72 -4.33 17.52
CA GLY A 78 -8.92 -4.41 18.35
C GLY A 78 -9.91 -5.45 17.81
N TRP A 79 -10.15 -5.44 16.50
CA TRP A 79 -10.99 -6.44 15.84
C TRP A 79 -10.44 -7.86 16.02
N ALA A 80 -9.17 -8.07 15.72
CA ALA A 80 -8.51 -9.37 15.87
C ALA A 80 -8.64 -9.87 17.32
N LEU A 81 -8.30 -9.06 18.31
CA LEU A 81 -8.36 -9.49 19.72
C LEU A 81 -9.78 -9.73 20.24
N ILE A 82 -10.75 -8.87 19.85
CA ILE A 82 -12.15 -9.02 20.27
C ILE A 82 -12.74 -10.30 19.66
N SER A 83 -12.53 -10.53 18.35
CA SER A 83 -13.03 -11.73 17.68
C SER A 83 -12.55 -13.01 18.35
N GLN A 84 -11.24 -13.09 18.69
CA GLN A 84 -10.69 -14.23 19.41
C GLN A 84 -11.28 -14.38 20.81
N THR A 85 -11.46 -13.28 21.55
CA THR A 85 -11.97 -13.31 22.92
C THR A 85 -13.43 -13.77 22.96
N VAL A 86 -14.27 -13.25 22.06
CA VAL A 86 -15.68 -13.65 21.94
C VAL A 86 -15.78 -15.13 21.58
N MET A 87 -14.96 -15.60 20.65
CA MET A 87 -14.96 -17.00 20.24
C MET A 87 -14.53 -17.93 21.39
N PHE A 88 -13.47 -17.58 22.11
CA PHE A 88 -12.98 -18.35 23.26
C PHE A 88 -14.01 -18.44 24.39
N LEU A 89 -14.70 -17.34 24.71
CA LEU A 89 -15.77 -17.30 25.70
C LEU A 89 -17.00 -18.09 25.24
N SER A 90 -17.38 -17.99 23.97
CA SER A 90 -18.50 -18.74 23.39
C SER A 90 -18.27 -20.26 23.40
N THR A 91 -17.02 -20.72 23.49
CA THR A 91 -16.69 -22.16 23.56
C THR A 91 -16.88 -22.70 24.98
N HIS A 92 -16.86 -21.84 26.01
CA HIS A 92 -17.06 -22.23 27.41
C HIS A 92 -18.54 -22.26 27.83
N ASP A 93 -19.43 -21.65 27.04
CA ASP A 93 -20.88 -21.66 27.28
C ASP A 93 -21.58 -22.65 26.33
N ALA A 94 -21.97 -23.81 26.87
CA ALA A 94 -22.45 -24.96 26.08
C ALA A 94 -23.69 -24.65 25.22
N GLN A 95 -24.51 -23.67 25.61
CA GLN A 95 -25.71 -23.27 24.86
C GLN A 95 -25.38 -22.35 23.67
N GLN A 96 -24.37 -21.48 23.78
CA GLN A 96 -23.94 -20.62 22.66
C GLN A 96 -23.10 -21.38 21.64
N PHE A 97 -22.29 -22.34 22.11
CA PHE A 97 -21.57 -23.27 21.25
C PHE A 97 -22.53 -24.08 20.37
N GLN A 98 -23.69 -24.52 20.88
CA GLN A 98 -24.70 -25.24 20.09
C GLN A 98 -25.29 -24.39 18.94
N LEU A 99 -25.57 -23.11 19.15
CA LEU A 99 -26.10 -22.22 18.10
C LEU A 99 -25.05 -21.89 17.03
N LEU A 100 -23.80 -21.70 17.46
CA LEU A 100 -22.67 -21.48 16.56
C LEU A 100 -22.40 -22.75 15.72
N VAL A 101 -22.37 -23.92 16.37
CA VAL A 101 -22.25 -25.22 15.73
C VAL A 101 -23.42 -25.45 14.78
N GLU A 102 -24.67 -25.14 15.10
CA GLU A 102 -25.80 -25.28 14.17
C GLU A 102 -25.64 -24.40 12.92
N GLN A 103 -25.17 -23.16 13.04
CA GLN A 103 -24.86 -22.30 11.89
C GLN A 103 -23.74 -22.88 11.01
N PHE A 104 -22.69 -23.44 11.62
CA PHE A 104 -21.61 -24.08 10.87
C PHE A 104 -21.96 -25.49 10.35
N THR A 105 -22.90 -26.19 10.99
CA THR A 105 -23.36 -27.55 10.62
C THR A 105 -24.35 -27.49 9.45
N GLN A 106 -25.16 -26.43 9.35
CA GLN A 106 -25.92 -26.14 8.13
C GLN A 106 -24.99 -25.94 6.91
N ASN A 107 -23.75 -25.50 7.12
CA ASN A 107 -22.72 -25.33 6.09
C ASN A 107 -21.84 -26.56 5.82
N ARG A 108 -22.15 -27.75 6.37
CA ARG A 108 -21.46 -29.05 6.06
C ARG A 108 -19.93 -29.08 6.23
N LEU A 109 -19.30 -28.15 6.93
CA LEU A 109 -17.83 -28.05 7.00
C LEU A 109 -17.20 -28.64 8.29
N ILE A 110 -17.98 -28.90 9.35
CA ILE A 110 -17.49 -29.37 10.67
C ILE A 110 -17.92 -30.82 10.95
N ARG A 111 -17.70 -31.75 10.00
CA ARG A 111 -17.92 -33.18 10.26
C ARG A 111 -16.64 -33.99 10.47
N ASP A 112 -15.48 -33.43 10.16
CA ASP A 112 -14.19 -34.09 10.37
C ASP A 112 -13.40 -33.41 11.48
N ALA A 113 -12.84 -34.22 12.38
CA ALA A 113 -11.98 -33.80 13.49
C ALA A 113 -10.77 -32.96 13.05
N SER A 114 -10.42 -32.96 11.76
CA SER A 114 -9.37 -32.12 11.17
C SER A 114 -9.74 -30.64 11.10
N GLY A 115 -11.02 -30.28 10.93
CA GLY A 115 -11.46 -28.88 10.84
C GLY A 115 -11.21 -28.10 12.14
N MET A 116 -11.28 -28.80 13.28
CA MET A 116 -11.07 -28.22 14.60
C MET A 116 -9.61 -27.80 14.84
N ASN A 117 -8.64 -28.57 14.35
CA ASN A 117 -7.21 -28.22 14.47
C ASN A 117 -6.83 -27.01 13.60
N TRP A 118 -7.36 -26.93 12.37
CA TRP A 118 -7.12 -25.77 11.50
C TRP A 118 -7.76 -24.48 12.03
N PHE A 119 -8.91 -24.63 12.67
CA PHE A 119 -9.60 -23.52 13.33
C PHE A 119 -8.78 -22.98 14.52
N GLU A 120 -8.19 -23.87 15.34
CA GLU A 120 -7.28 -23.47 16.43
C GLU A 120 -6.02 -22.76 15.92
N VAL A 121 -5.43 -23.24 14.83
CA VAL A 121 -4.28 -22.60 14.18
C VAL A 121 -4.65 -21.20 13.66
N GLN A 122 -5.84 -21.04 13.08
CA GLN A 122 -6.32 -19.74 12.61
C GLN A 122 -6.45 -18.75 13.76
N ILE A 123 -7.12 -19.14 14.86
CA ILE A 123 -7.27 -18.34 16.08
C ILE A 123 -5.90 -17.86 16.58
N LEU A 124 -4.95 -18.80 16.68
CA LEU A 124 -3.61 -18.50 17.19
C LEU A 124 -2.89 -17.50 16.27
N LEU A 125 -2.92 -17.72 14.96
CA LEU A 125 -2.29 -16.84 13.98
C LEU A 125 -2.90 -15.44 14.02
N GLU A 126 -4.23 -15.34 13.97
CA GLU A 126 -4.94 -14.05 13.98
C GLU A 126 -4.73 -13.31 15.30
N GLY A 127 -4.68 -14.02 16.43
CA GLY A 127 -4.32 -13.45 17.72
C GLY A 127 -2.88 -12.90 17.75
N ILE A 128 -1.91 -13.65 17.25
CA ILE A 128 -0.50 -13.21 17.16
C ILE A 128 -0.39 -11.98 16.27
N MET A 129 -1.02 -11.98 15.09
CA MET A 129 -1.03 -10.82 14.20
C MET A 129 -1.71 -9.61 14.86
N GLY A 130 -2.85 -9.81 15.53
CA GLY A 130 -3.50 -8.77 16.32
C GLY A 130 -2.58 -8.13 17.38
N LEU A 131 -1.75 -8.93 18.06
CA LEU A 131 -0.75 -8.42 19.01
C LEU A 131 0.39 -7.67 18.32
N ILE A 132 0.87 -8.13 17.16
CA ILE A 132 1.90 -7.43 16.37
C ILE A 132 1.35 -6.09 15.86
N ALA A 133 0.12 -6.05 15.37
CA ALA A 133 -0.57 -4.83 14.97
C ALA A 133 -0.70 -3.85 16.12
N LEU A 134 -1.06 -4.34 17.31
CA LEU A 134 -1.14 -3.53 18.54
C LEU A 134 0.23 -2.96 18.91
N ALA A 135 1.28 -3.79 18.89
CA ALA A 135 2.65 -3.36 19.16
C ALA A 135 3.14 -2.32 18.14
N SER A 136 2.83 -2.50 16.86
CA SER A 136 3.09 -1.51 15.80
C SER A 136 2.36 -0.18 16.09
N GLY A 137 1.08 -0.24 16.46
CA GLY A 137 0.29 0.95 16.84
C GLY A 137 0.89 1.71 18.03
N ILE A 138 1.30 1.00 19.09
CA ILE A 138 2.00 1.59 20.24
C ILE A 138 3.34 2.20 19.82
N CYS A 139 4.11 1.50 18.99
CA CYS A 139 5.40 1.97 18.49
C CYS A 139 5.27 3.26 17.66
N PHE A 140 4.17 3.41 16.93
CA PHE A 140 3.83 4.66 16.25
C PHE A 140 3.55 5.82 17.21
N PHE A 141 2.99 5.56 18.41
CA PHE A 141 2.81 6.59 19.44
C PHE A 141 4.14 7.01 20.08
N THR A 142 5.07 6.08 20.28
CA THR A 142 6.39 6.35 20.89
C THR A 142 7.41 6.95 19.91
N HIS A 143 6.96 7.46 18.76
CA HIS A 143 7.78 8.10 17.72
C HIS A 143 8.84 7.22 17.05
N HIS A 144 8.84 5.91 17.29
CA HIS A 144 9.70 4.94 16.60
C HIS A 144 9.13 4.58 15.22
N GLU A 145 9.02 5.56 14.34
CA GLU A 145 8.28 5.46 13.07
C GLU A 145 8.85 4.37 12.14
N GLU A 146 10.16 4.11 12.14
CA GLU A 146 10.76 3.08 11.28
C GLU A 146 10.37 1.66 11.71
N THR A 147 10.57 1.33 12.99
CA THR A 147 10.22 0.01 13.54
C THR A 147 8.71 -0.22 13.49
N ALA A 148 7.92 0.80 13.84
CA ALA A 148 6.46 0.72 13.79
C ALA A 148 5.97 0.41 12.39
N THR A 149 6.52 1.10 11.38
CA THR A 149 6.19 0.87 9.98
C THR A 149 6.58 -0.53 9.53
N TRP A 150 7.78 -1.01 9.87
CA TRP A 150 8.20 -2.36 9.50
C TRP A 150 7.33 -3.45 10.11
N LEU A 151 7.00 -3.34 11.40
CA LEU A 151 6.10 -4.27 12.09
C LEU A 151 4.71 -4.28 11.44
N GLY A 152 4.16 -3.12 11.12
CA GLY A 152 2.85 -3.02 10.46
C GLY A 152 2.85 -3.59 9.04
N ILE A 153 3.92 -3.39 8.26
CA ILE A 153 4.05 -4.03 6.93
C ILE A 153 4.09 -5.55 7.09
N PHE A 154 4.92 -6.04 8.01
CA PHE A 154 5.09 -7.47 8.24
C PHE A 154 3.76 -8.12 8.65
N ASP A 155 3.10 -7.54 9.65
CA ASP A 155 1.78 -7.97 10.14
C ASP A 155 0.75 -8.08 9.02
N LEU A 156 0.54 -6.98 8.28
CA LEU A 156 -0.46 -6.93 7.23
C LEU A 156 -0.12 -7.87 6.08
N LEU A 157 1.16 -8.06 5.74
CA LEU A 157 1.58 -8.97 4.68
C LEU A 157 1.30 -10.42 5.07
N VAL A 158 1.69 -10.84 6.27
CA VAL A 158 1.42 -12.20 6.74
C VAL A 158 -0.09 -12.43 6.88
N THR A 159 -0.82 -11.45 7.37
CA THR A 159 -2.27 -11.52 7.49
C THR A 159 -2.92 -11.69 6.12
N LEU A 160 -2.56 -10.88 5.13
CA LEU A 160 -3.13 -10.95 3.78
C LEU A 160 -2.80 -12.24 3.03
N THR A 161 -1.62 -12.81 3.27
CA THR A 161 -1.11 -13.95 2.48
C THR A 161 -1.34 -15.32 3.12
N ALA A 162 -1.39 -15.39 4.45
CA ALA A 162 -1.55 -16.64 5.18
C ALA A 162 -2.85 -16.66 5.97
N VAL A 163 -3.07 -15.67 6.86
CA VAL A 163 -4.20 -15.68 7.79
C VAL A 163 -5.52 -15.58 7.03
N ASN A 164 -5.67 -14.60 6.14
CA ASN A 164 -6.89 -14.44 5.35
C ASN A 164 -7.16 -15.64 4.45
N LEU A 165 -6.13 -16.31 3.91
CA LEU A 165 -6.36 -17.50 3.10
C LEU A 165 -6.96 -18.63 3.94
N LEU A 166 -6.49 -18.77 5.18
CA LEU A 166 -7.05 -19.73 6.13
C LEU A 166 -8.44 -19.30 6.60
N THR A 167 -8.66 -18.04 6.94
CA THR A 167 -9.99 -17.49 7.30
C THR A 167 -11.01 -17.66 6.16
N PHE A 168 -10.58 -17.50 4.91
CA PHE A 168 -11.42 -17.67 3.73
C PHE A 168 -11.96 -19.10 3.59
N TYR A 169 -11.23 -20.11 4.10
CA TYR A 169 -11.73 -21.47 4.15
C TYR A 169 -13.00 -21.60 5.00
N PHE A 170 -13.11 -20.79 6.07
CA PHE A 170 -14.23 -20.82 7.02
C PHE A 170 -15.32 -19.79 6.71
N ASP A 171 -14.96 -18.57 6.28
CA ASP A 171 -15.90 -17.50 5.89
C ASP A 171 -15.35 -16.71 4.71
N GLN A 172 -15.93 -16.92 3.54
CA GLN A 172 -15.46 -16.29 2.29
C GLN A 172 -15.90 -14.83 2.16
N PHE A 173 -17.10 -14.47 2.64
CA PHE A 173 -17.69 -13.16 2.36
C PHE A 173 -17.12 -12.08 3.28
N SER A 174 -17.01 -12.36 4.58
CA SER A 174 -16.45 -11.40 5.53
C SER A 174 -14.95 -11.21 5.27
N THR A 175 -14.23 -12.28 4.97
CA THR A 175 -12.78 -12.25 4.74
C THR A 175 -12.40 -11.36 3.56
N ILE A 176 -13.20 -11.31 2.49
CA ILE A 176 -12.93 -10.40 1.35
C ILE A 176 -12.97 -8.94 1.83
N ALA A 177 -13.97 -8.57 2.62
CA ALA A 177 -14.09 -7.20 3.12
C ALA A 177 -12.90 -6.82 4.03
N PHE A 178 -12.50 -7.72 4.94
CA PHE A 178 -11.32 -7.52 5.78
C PHE A 178 -10.02 -7.46 4.98
N ALA A 179 -9.86 -8.31 3.96
CA ALA A 179 -8.70 -8.30 3.08
C ALA A 179 -8.59 -6.98 2.30
N ILE A 180 -9.71 -6.45 1.79
CA ILE A 180 -9.73 -5.13 1.13
C ILE A 180 -9.28 -4.04 2.11
N TYR A 181 -9.84 -4.04 3.32
CA TYR A 181 -9.46 -3.09 4.36
C TYR A 181 -7.97 -3.16 4.72
N GLN A 182 -7.45 -4.36 5.00
CA GLN A 182 -6.04 -4.58 5.34
C GLN A 182 -5.12 -4.24 4.17
N PHE A 183 -5.52 -4.54 2.94
CA PHE A 183 -4.76 -4.17 1.74
C PHE A 183 -4.67 -2.65 1.57
N LEU A 184 -5.77 -1.93 1.75
CA LEU A 184 -5.77 -0.46 1.73
C LEU A 184 -4.86 0.11 2.83
N LEU A 185 -4.92 -0.47 4.03
CA LEU A 185 -4.06 -0.08 5.14
C LEU A 185 -2.58 -0.33 4.82
N LEU A 186 -2.24 -1.48 4.21
CA LEU A 186 -0.89 -1.81 3.76
C LEU A 186 -0.39 -0.80 2.71
N VAL A 187 -1.23 -0.45 1.73
CA VAL A 187 -0.88 0.55 0.70
C VAL A 187 -0.60 1.92 1.33
N LEU A 188 -1.44 2.36 2.27
CA LEU A 188 -1.22 3.61 2.99
C LEU A 188 0.08 3.59 3.78
N LEU A 189 0.38 2.47 4.45
CA LEU A 189 1.55 2.30 5.28
C LEU A 189 2.85 2.23 4.43
N LEU A 190 2.80 1.60 3.26
CA LEU A 190 3.89 1.63 2.27
C LEU A 190 4.13 3.04 1.71
N GLN A 191 3.07 3.81 1.45
CA GLN A 191 3.20 5.22 1.06
C GLN A 191 3.82 6.06 2.17
N TYR A 192 3.38 5.85 3.42
CA TYR A 192 3.96 6.51 4.59
C TYR A 192 5.46 6.25 4.68
N ARG A 193 5.86 4.98 4.57
CA ARG A 193 7.27 4.57 4.59
C ARG A 193 8.08 5.27 3.51
N ARG A 194 7.61 5.21 2.25
CA ARG A 194 8.30 5.76 1.09
C ARG A 194 8.49 7.27 1.19
N ARG A 195 7.51 7.99 1.76
CA ARG A 195 7.50 9.46 1.77
C ARG A 195 8.19 10.06 2.99
N TYR A 196 8.13 9.40 4.15
CA TYR A 196 8.56 10.01 5.43
C TYR A 196 9.65 9.23 6.17
N VAL A 197 9.76 7.91 5.98
CA VAL A 197 10.73 7.08 6.71
C VAL A 197 12.02 6.90 5.91
N THR A 198 11.93 6.65 4.60
CA THR A 198 13.09 6.48 3.73
C THR A 198 13.15 7.59 2.67
N PRO A 199 13.42 8.85 3.03
CA PRO A 199 13.58 9.90 2.04
C PRO A 199 14.76 9.52 1.12
N LYS A 200 14.50 9.44 -0.20
CA LYS A 200 15.56 9.30 -1.20
C LYS A 200 16.59 10.40 -0.95
N LYS A 201 17.76 10.04 -0.42
CA LYS A 201 18.95 10.90 -0.48
C LYS A 201 19.25 11.09 -1.96
N VAL A 202 18.81 12.22 -2.52
CA VAL A 202 19.26 12.66 -3.83
C VAL A 202 20.76 12.92 -3.66
N LYS A 203 21.58 11.95 -4.05
CA LYS A 203 23.02 12.17 -4.26
C LYS A 203 23.12 13.23 -5.36
N ARG A 204 23.35 14.48 -4.96
CA ARG A 204 23.96 15.48 -5.84
C ARG A 204 25.42 15.04 -5.97
N HIS A 205 25.75 14.44 -7.12
CA HIS A 205 27.12 14.37 -7.61
C HIS A 205 27.43 15.68 -8.32
#